data_AF-A0A2V6ZIU3-F1
#
_entry.id   AF-A0A2V6ZIU3-F1
#
_cell.length_a   1.000
_cell.length_b   1.000
_cell.length_c   1.000
_cell.angle_alpha   90.00
_cell.angle_beta   90.00
_cell.angle_gamma   90.00
#
_symmetry.space_group_name_H-M   'P 1'
#
loop_
_entity.id
_entity.type
_entity.pdbx_description
1 polymer ?
#
loop_
_entity_poly.entity_id
_entity_poly.type
_entity_poly.pdbx_seq_one_letter_code
_entity_poly.pdbx_strand_id
1 'polypeptide(L)'
;MSGAELAALLDHNGFDFYTGVPCSLVADLIAALECPRSAPWIPAVREDVALGLAAGAWLGGRRPVVVMQNSGLGTGLNALASLSLMYGLPALLIVTWRGFRGQDAPEHLLMGEISPKLLDLLGIPYRILRPESADELLAWAREEMDARETPVAILVPPGVVATGAGAGGGVDRTRSREASTDAARPDGAQPPPSSERAPRGPVTPPLAPAPVATMPGAADEELRPVISRREALAVAVKELGDEPVIHANGYVCRESFATEDRPQNFYMIGSMGLASAIGLGLALVRPARPCVVFDGDGNLLMSLGTLAMVGGLGPLSFLHLVFDNEVYGSTGGQRSPSREVRLDRLALSAGYRTATAATTPDEIAAALRSARLDPGPHFILVKVTTMETPAPRIPHTPRAIRDRFRQSLRVE
;
A
#
# COMPACT_ATOMS: atom_id res chain seq x y z
N MET A 1 -18.93 -15.03 18.81
CA MET A 1 -19.55 -15.35 17.49
C MET A 1 -18.51 -16.02 16.61
N SER A 2 -18.94 -16.83 15.65
CA SER A 2 -18.05 -17.41 14.63
C SER A 2 -17.60 -16.36 13.61
N GLY A 3 -16.50 -16.65 12.93
CA GLY A 3 -16.03 -15.87 11.80
C GLY A 3 -16.99 -15.89 10.61
N ALA A 4 -17.66 -17.03 10.37
CA ALA A 4 -18.67 -17.16 9.32
C ALA A 4 -19.91 -16.28 9.57
N GLU A 5 -20.40 -16.22 10.82
CA GLU A 5 -21.47 -15.29 11.22
C GLU A 5 -21.06 -13.84 10.98
N LEU A 6 -19.86 -13.45 11.39
CA LEU A 6 -19.36 -12.09 11.19
C LEU A 6 -19.18 -11.75 9.70
N ALA A 7 -18.66 -12.67 8.89
CA ALA A 7 -18.55 -12.50 7.43
C ALA A 7 -19.93 -12.32 6.78
N ALA A 8 -20.94 -13.10 7.18
CA ALA A 8 -22.30 -12.95 6.68
C ALA A 8 -22.92 -11.59 7.07
N LEU A 9 -22.65 -11.10 8.28
CA LEU A 9 -23.12 -9.78 8.71
C LEU A 9 -22.42 -8.64 7.95
N LEU A 10 -21.14 -8.78 7.61
CA LEU A 10 -20.43 -7.82 6.76
C LEU A 10 -21.06 -7.73 5.37
N ASP A 11 -21.31 -8.87 4.72
CA ASP A 11 -21.98 -8.92 3.42
C ASP A 11 -23.40 -8.34 3.50
N HIS A 12 -24.17 -8.70 4.54
CA HIS A 12 -25.53 -8.17 4.76
C HIS A 12 -25.51 -6.63 4.92
N ASN A 13 -24.49 -6.09 5.58
CA ASN A 13 -24.33 -4.64 5.72
C ASN A 13 -23.72 -3.97 4.47
N GLY A 14 -23.52 -4.70 3.38
CA GLY A 14 -23.12 -4.16 2.08
C GLY A 14 -21.61 -3.97 1.90
N PHE A 15 -20.79 -4.55 2.78
CA PHE A 15 -19.35 -4.62 2.55
C PHE A 15 -19.04 -5.71 1.50
N ASP A 16 -18.14 -5.42 0.56
CA ASP A 16 -17.95 -6.27 -0.62
C ASP A 16 -16.52 -6.26 -1.19
N PHE A 17 -15.54 -5.87 -0.37
CA PHE A 17 -14.12 -6.01 -0.68
C PHE A 17 -13.33 -6.18 0.62
N TYR A 18 -12.57 -7.26 0.76
CA TYR A 18 -11.92 -7.61 2.01
C TYR A 18 -10.41 -7.73 1.80
N THR A 19 -9.62 -7.00 2.59
CA THR A 19 -8.15 -7.08 2.52
C THR A 19 -7.53 -6.86 3.88
N GLY A 20 -6.27 -7.24 4.05
CA GLY A 20 -5.59 -7.03 5.32
C GLY A 20 -4.39 -7.94 5.55
N VAL A 21 -3.76 -7.73 6.70
CA VAL A 21 -2.70 -8.60 7.21
C VAL A 21 -3.31 -9.53 8.27
N PRO A 22 -3.07 -10.85 8.21
CA PRO A 22 -3.71 -11.79 9.12
C PRO A 22 -3.40 -11.55 10.60
N CYS A 23 -4.40 -11.78 11.46
CA CYS A 23 -4.23 -11.82 12.91
C CYS A 23 -5.00 -12.99 13.51
N SER A 24 -4.40 -13.70 14.47
CA SER A 24 -5.00 -14.90 15.05
C SER A 24 -6.30 -14.64 15.85
N LEU A 25 -6.56 -13.40 16.29
CA LEU A 25 -7.81 -13.03 16.98
C LEU A 25 -9.04 -13.07 16.06
N VAL A 26 -8.83 -13.08 14.75
CA VAL A 26 -9.90 -13.14 13.72
C VAL A 26 -9.58 -14.19 12.66
N ALA A 27 -8.81 -15.23 13.01
CA ALA A 27 -8.42 -16.30 12.08
C ALA A 27 -9.64 -16.99 11.45
N ASP A 28 -10.68 -17.25 12.23
CA ASP A 28 -11.92 -17.88 11.75
C ASP A 28 -12.69 -16.97 10.77
N LEU A 29 -12.63 -15.64 10.97
CA LEU A 29 -13.20 -14.68 10.02
C LEU A 29 -12.43 -14.72 8.70
N ILE A 30 -11.10 -14.68 8.75
CA ILE A 30 -10.27 -14.73 7.54
C ILE A 30 -10.53 -16.03 6.77
N ALA A 31 -10.55 -17.17 7.47
CA ALA A 31 -10.88 -18.46 6.85
C ALA A 31 -12.27 -18.44 6.18
N ALA A 32 -13.27 -17.81 6.80
CA ALA A 32 -14.59 -17.66 6.21
C ALA A 32 -14.63 -16.74 4.98
N LEU A 33 -13.75 -15.75 4.90
CA LEU A 33 -13.60 -14.83 3.77
C LEU A 33 -12.73 -15.40 2.63
N GLU A 34 -11.87 -16.39 2.93
CA GLU A 34 -11.06 -17.13 1.94
C GLU A 34 -11.88 -18.19 1.18
N CYS A 35 -12.97 -18.69 1.77
CA CYS A 35 -13.89 -19.57 1.06
C CYS A 35 -14.50 -18.86 -0.16
N PRO A 36 -14.88 -19.58 -1.23
CA PRO A 36 -15.51 -18.96 -2.41
C PRO A 36 -16.75 -18.13 -2.02
N ARG A 37 -16.66 -16.81 -2.22
CA ARG A 37 -17.70 -15.81 -1.97
C ARG A 37 -17.84 -14.87 -3.16
N SER A 38 -18.89 -14.05 -3.16
CA SER A 38 -19.07 -12.95 -4.11
C SER A 38 -17.96 -11.90 -4.05
N ALA A 39 -17.35 -11.70 -2.87
CA ALA A 39 -16.25 -10.79 -2.62
C ALA A 39 -15.07 -11.54 -1.96
N PRO A 40 -13.96 -11.79 -2.67
CA PRO A 40 -12.86 -12.58 -2.14
C PRO A 40 -11.99 -11.79 -1.14
N TRP A 41 -11.39 -12.50 -0.18
CA TRP A 41 -10.29 -12.00 0.65
C TRP A 41 -9.01 -11.79 -0.17
N ILE A 42 -8.44 -10.59 -0.09
CA ILE A 42 -7.18 -10.21 -0.73
C ILE A 42 -6.10 -10.01 0.35
N PRO A 43 -5.20 -10.98 0.58
CA PRO A 43 -4.16 -10.85 1.60
C PRO A 43 -3.17 -9.75 1.21
N ALA A 44 -2.89 -8.83 2.14
CA ALA A 44 -1.93 -7.76 1.94
C ALA A 44 -0.58 -8.09 2.57
N VAL A 45 0.51 -7.63 1.95
CA VAL A 45 1.89 -7.81 2.46
C VAL A 45 2.21 -6.90 3.64
N ARG A 46 1.45 -5.82 3.83
CA ARG A 46 1.62 -4.80 4.87
C ARG A 46 0.31 -4.03 5.06
N GLU A 47 0.08 -3.46 6.24
CA GLU A 47 -1.21 -2.85 6.59
C GLU A 47 -1.51 -1.54 5.85
N ASP A 48 -0.49 -0.73 5.55
CA ASP A 48 -0.60 0.45 4.68
C ASP A 48 -0.90 0.08 3.22
N VAL A 49 -0.34 -1.02 2.72
CA VAL A 49 -0.68 -1.58 1.39
C VAL A 49 -2.14 -2.02 1.35
N ALA A 50 -2.65 -2.61 2.44
CA ALA A 50 -4.07 -2.93 2.57
C ALA A 50 -4.96 -1.67 2.48
N LEU A 51 -4.54 -0.56 3.08
CA LEU A 51 -5.22 0.74 2.93
C LEU A 51 -5.18 1.25 1.48
N GLY A 52 -4.06 1.05 0.77
CA GLY A 52 -3.94 1.35 -0.66
C GLY A 52 -4.91 0.53 -1.52
N LEU A 53 -4.98 -0.79 -1.30
CA LEU A 53 -5.94 -1.68 -1.98
C LEU A 53 -7.38 -1.23 -1.73
N ALA A 54 -7.72 -0.95 -0.48
CA ALA A 54 -9.04 -0.47 -0.09
C ALA A 54 -9.39 0.85 -0.78
N ALA A 55 -8.45 1.80 -0.86
CA ALA A 55 -8.64 3.05 -1.59
C ALA A 55 -8.96 2.80 -3.07
N GLY A 56 -8.20 1.95 -3.74
CA GLY A 56 -8.46 1.54 -5.12
C GLY A 56 -9.83 0.90 -5.31
N ALA A 57 -10.18 -0.03 -4.43
CA ALA A 57 -11.45 -0.72 -4.47
C ALA A 57 -12.64 0.24 -4.27
N TRP A 58 -12.53 1.19 -3.35
CA TRP A 58 -13.56 2.21 -3.12
C TRP A 58 -13.74 3.16 -4.31
N LEU A 59 -12.63 3.58 -4.92
CA LEU A 59 -12.67 4.36 -6.16
C LEU A 59 -13.39 3.58 -7.28
N GLY A 60 -13.16 2.26 -7.34
CA GLY A 60 -13.84 1.33 -8.23
C GLY A 60 -15.31 1.04 -7.90
N GLY A 61 -15.84 1.53 -6.78
CA GLY A 61 -17.24 1.43 -6.39
C GLY A 61 -17.56 0.39 -5.31
N ARG A 62 -16.56 -0.23 -4.70
CA ARG A 62 -16.73 -1.18 -3.58
C ARG A 62 -16.79 -0.48 -2.23
N ARG A 63 -17.19 -1.23 -1.20
CA ARG A 63 -17.20 -0.86 0.21
C ARG A 63 -16.16 -1.71 0.93
N PRO A 64 -14.91 -1.23 1.04
CA PRO A 64 -13.81 -2.04 1.51
C PRO A 64 -13.77 -2.19 3.03
N VAL A 65 -13.31 -3.36 3.46
CA VAL A 65 -12.95 -3.69 4.84
C VAL A 65 -11.46 -4.00 4.88
N VAL A 66 -10.75 -3.35 5.80
CA VAL A 66 -9.35 -3.59 6.09
C VAL A 66 -9.23 -4.27 7.45
N VAL A 67 -8.79 -5.51 7.45
CA VAL A 67 -8.51 -6.28 8.67
C VAL A 67 -7.05 -6.10 9.04
N MET A 68 -6.77 -5.69 10.28
CA MET A 68 -5.41 -5.54 10.78
C MET A 68 -5.35 -5.76 12.28
N GLN A 69 -4.15 -6.07 12.78
CA GLN A 69 -3.86 -5.93 14.20
C GLN A 69 -3.67 -4.46 14.58
N ASN A 70 -3.87 -4.11 15.85
CA ASN A 70 -3.54 -2.77 16.34
C ASN A 70 -2.07 -2.36 16.22
N SER A 71 -1.11 -3.29 16.19
CA SER A 71 0.27 -2.97 15.78
C SER A 71 0.32 -2.48 14.33
N GLY A 72 -0.48 -3.10 13.46
CA GLY A 72 -0.70 -2.69 12.07
C GLY A 72 -1.37 -1.33 11.93
N LEU A 73 -2.27 -0.96 12.85
CA LEU A 73 -2.77 0.42 12.97
C LEU A 73 -1.61 1.40 13.17
N GLY A 74 -0.62 1.04 14.00
CA GLY A 74 0.60 1.81 14.21
C GLY A 74 1.43 1.98 12.92
N THR A 75 1.68 0.89 12.19
CA THR A 75 2.37 0.92 10.89
C THR A 75 1.59 1.75 9.86
N GLY A 76 0.26 1.68 9.89
CA GLY A 76 -0.64 2.35 8.95
C GLY A 76 -0.93 3.82 9.22
N LEU A 77 -0.45 4.41 10.32
CA LEU A 77 -0.82 5.79 10.72
C LEU A 77 -0.54 6.81 9.61
N ASN A 78 0.62 6.72 8.95
CA ASN A 78 0.97 7.63 7.86
C ASN A 78 0.04 7.48 6.65
N ALA A 79 -0.38 6.25 6.32
CA ALA A 79 -1.32 5.99 5.23
C ALA A 79 -2.74 6.46 5.59
N LEU A 80 -3.19 6.24 6.83
CA LEU A 80 -4.47 6.77 7.30
C LEU A 80 -4.50 8.29 7.23
N ALA A 81 -3.45 8.97 7.69
CA ALA A 81 -3.40 10.44 7.69
C ALA A 81 -3.21 11.04 6.30
N SER A 82 -2.23 10.55 5.53
CA SER A 82 -1.81 11.17 4.26
C SER A 82 -2.38 10.54 2.99
N LEU A 83 -3.26 9.53 3.13
CA LEU A 83 -4.08 8.98 2.05
C LEU A 83 -5.55 8.93 2.48
N SER A 84 -5.93 8.07 3.42
CA SER A 84 -7.35 7.79 3.66
C SER A 84 -8.14 9.01 4.16
N LEU A 85 -7.68 9.68 5.21
CA LEU A 85 -8.34 10.86 5.78
C LEU A 85 -8.20 12.08 4.88
N MET A 86 -7.00 12.30 4.34
CA MET A 86 -6.71 13.46 3.50
C MET A 86 -7.58 13.50 2.23
N TYR A 87 -7.71 12.38 1.52
CA TYR A 87 -8.57 12.29 0.33
C TYR A 87 -10.04 12.09 0.68
N GLY A 88 -10.36 11.61 1.88
CA GLY A 88 -11.70 11.13 2.22
C GLY A 88 -12.01 9.82 1.52
N LEU A 89 -11.20 8.79 1.75
CA LEU A 89 -11.35 7.43 1.21
C LEU A 89 -11.86 6.52 2.33
N PRO A 90 -13.16 6.20 2.35
CA PRO A 90 -13.78 5.35 3.38
C PRO A 90 -13.29 3.90 3.29
N ALA A 91 -13.02 3.32 4.45
CA ALA A 91 -12.86 1.88 4.64
C ALA A 91 -13.29 1.51 6.07
N LEU A 92 -13.89 0.34 6.26
CA LEU A 92 -14.12 -0.21 7.58
C LEU A 92 -12.82 -0.84 8.08
N LEU A 93 -12.27 -0.34 9.19
CA LEU A 93 -11.09 -0.91 9.81
C LEU A 93 -11.52 -1.91 10.88
N ILE A 94 -11.33 -3.20 10.65
CA ILE A 94 -11.47 -4.22 11.70
C ILE A 94 -10.09 -4.37 12.36
N VAL A 95 -9.94 -3.75 13.52
CA VAL A 95 -8.67 -3.67 14.24
C VAL A 95 -8.70 -4.62 15.43
N THR A 96 -7.95 -5.72 15.36
CA THR A 96 -7.85 -6.65 16.48
C THR A 96 -7.05 -6.02 17.63
N TRP A 97 -7.55 -6.17 18.85
CA TRP A 97 -7.05 -5.46 20.02
C TRP A 97 -6.18 -6.34 20.90
N ARG A 98 -4.95 -6.61 20.43
CA ARG A 98 -3.91 -7.24 21.26
C ARG A 98 -3.49 -6.33 22.42
N GLY A 99 -3.08 -6.92 23.54
CA GLY A 99 -2.75 -6.17 24.75
C GLY A 99 -3.97 -5.60 25.51
N PHE A 100 -5.19 -5.98 25.11
CA PHE A 100 -6.42 -5.53 25.77
C PHE A 100 -6.37 -5.84 27.27
N ARG A 101 -6.62 -4.80 28.09
CA ARG A 101 -6.56 -4.87 29.57
C ARG A 101 -5.21 -5.35 30.14
N GLY A 102 -4.12 -5.19 29.38
CA GLY A 102 -2.78 -5.56 29.82
C GLY A 102 -2.53 -7.07 29.90
N GLN A 103 -3.32 -7.88 29.18
CA GLN A 103 -3.19 -9.35 29.18
C GLN A 103 -2.78 -9.86 27.80
N ASP A 104 -1.49 -9.83 27.51
CA ASP A 104 -0.91 -10.36 26.26
C ASP A 104 0.62 -10.42 26.38
N ALA A 105 1.32 -10.77 25.29
CA ALA A 105 2.77 -10.69 25.20
C ALA A 105 3.27 -9.23 25.35
N PRO A 106 4.49 -8.99 25.90
CA PRO A 106 5.00 -7.65 26.19
C PRO A 106 4.95 -6.66 25.02
N GLU A 107 5.23 -7.13 23.81
CA GLU A 107 5.20 -6.35 22.56
C GLU A 107 3.81 -5.81 22.21
N HIS A 108 2.75 -6.41 22.77
CA HIS A 108 1.36 -6.02 22.54
C HIS A 108 0.83 -5.03 23.58
N LEU A 109 1.43 -4.94 24.76
CA LEU A 109 0.84 -4.23 25.91
C LEU A 109 0.69 -2.73 25.66
N LEU A 110 1.78 -2.06 25.26
CA LEU A 110 1.74 -0.62 24.96
C LEU A 110 0.80 -0.34 23.79
N MET A 111 0.89 -1.13 22.71
CA MET A 111 -0.01 -0.97 21.56
C MET A 111 -1.47 -1.12 21.98
N GLY A 112 -1.79 -2.11 22.81
CA GLY A 112 -3.13 -2.29 23.39
C GLY A 112 -3.60 -1.06 24.17
N GLU A 113 -2.76 -0.49 25.02
CA GLU A 113 -3.10 0.71 25.79
C GLU A 113 -3.37 1.93 24.89
N ILE A 114 -2.52 2.17 23.90
CA ILE A 114 -2.59 3.40 23.09
C ILE A 114 -3.54 3.29 21.89
N SER A 115 -4.04 2.11 21.53
CA SER A 115 -4.87 1.92 20.33
C SER A 115 -6.07 2.89 20.25
N PRO A 116 -6.87 3.07 21.31
CA PRO A 116 -7.96 4.04 21.28
C PRO A 116 -7.46 5.48 21.13
N LYS A 117 -6.35 5.83 21.82
CA LYS A 117 -5.72 7.16 21.77
C LYS A 117 -5.22 7.49 20.35
N LEU A 118 -4.73 6.49 19.61
CA LEU A 118 -4.31 6.67 18.22
C LEU A 118 -5.50 6.97 17.29
N LEU A 119 -6.63 6.29 17.49
CA LEU A 119 -7.86 6.54 16.74
C LEU A 119 -8.44 7.92 17.06
N ASP A 120 -8.46 8.29 18.35
CA ASP A 120 -8.87 9.63 18.80
C ASP A 120 -7.98 10.72 18.18
N LEU A 121 -6.65 10.53 18.19
CA LEU A 121 -5.69 11.46 17.61
C LEU A 121 -5.91 11.67 16.11
N LEU A 122 -6.22 10.60 15.38
CA LEU A 122 -6.55 10.65 13.96
C LEU A 122 -7.97 11.16 13.67
N GLY A 123 -8.82 11.30 14.70
CA GLY A 123 -10.23 11.61 14.54
C GLY A 123 -11.02 10.49 13.85
N ILE A 124 -10.54 9.25 13.89
CA ILE A 124 -11.25 8.10 13.31
C ILE A 124 -12.28 7.61 14.34
N PRO A 125 -13.58 7.70 14.03
CA PRO A 125 -14.60 7.20 14.94
C PRO A 125 -14.49 5.69 15.08
N TYR A 126 -14.69 5.21 16.31
CA TYR A 126 -14.61 3.78 16.57
C TYR A 126 -15.58 3.31 17.64
N ARG A 127 -15.89 2.02 17.57
CA ARG A 127 -16.65 1.30 18.59
C ARG A 127 -16.01 -0.08 18.82
N ILE A 128 -16.40 -0.74 19.91
CA ILE A 128 -15.88 -2.05 20.28
C ILE A 128 -16.87 -3.12 19.86
N LEU A 129 -16.39 -4.18 19.20
CA LEU A 129 -17.25 -5.30 18.81
C LEU A 129 -17.81 -6.02 20.04
N ARG A 130 -19.13 -6.21 20.04
CA ARG A 130 -19.87 -7.07 20.98
C ARG A 130 -20.75 -8.01 20.17
N PRO A 131 -20.72 -9.34 20.40
CA PRO A 131 -21.44 -10.30 19.57
C PRO A 131 -22.95 -10.02 19.48
N GLU A 132 -23.55 -9.57 20.58
CA GLU A 132 -25.00 -9.39 20.72
C GLU A 132 -25.53 -8.19 19.93
N SER A 133 -24.65 -7.26 19.57
CA SER A 133 -24.98 -6.01 18.85
C SER A 133 -24.17 -5.86 17.56
N ALA A 134 -23.64 -6.95 17.01
CA ALA A 134 -22.72 -6.91 15.88
C ALA A 134 -23.37 -6.35 14.61
N ASP A 135 -24.63 -6.70 14.33
CA ASP A 135 -25.36 -6.22 13.16
C ASP A 135 -25.61 -4.70 13.24
N GLU A 136 -26.16 -4.22 14.36
CA GLU A 136 -26.36 -2.78 14.64
C GLU A 136 -25.05 -1.99 14.57
N LEU A 137 -23.95 -2.58 15.05
CA LEU A 137 -22.63 -1.97 14.99
C LEU A 137 -22.12 -1.83 13.55
N LEU A 138 -22.33 -2.84 12.70
CA LEU A 138 -21.93 -2.80 11.30
C LEU A 138 -22.81 -1.85 10.49
N ALA A 139 -24.10 -1.77 10.79
CA ALA A 139 -25.00 -0.77 10.22
C ALA A 139 -24.56 0.66 10.57
N TRP A 140 -24.24 0.92 11.85
CA TRP A 140 -23.65 2.18 12.28
C TRP A 140 -22.34 2.48 11.54
N ALA A 141 -21.45 1.50 11.42
CA ALA A 141 -20.16 1.71 10.76
C ALA A 141 -20.33 2.12 9.29
N ARG A 142 -21.25 1.47 8.56
CA ARG A 142 -21.61 1.86 7.18
C ARG A 142 -22.12 3.30 7.13
N GLU A 143 -23.09 3.64 7.98
CA GLU A 143 -23.71 4.97 7.99
C GLU A 143 -22.70 6.07 8.30
N GLU A 144 -21.81 5.85 9.27
CA GLU A 144 -20.74 6.79 9.61
C GLU A 144 -19.71 6.95 8.50
N MET A 145 -19.32 5.84 7.84
CA MET A 145 -18.40 5.88 6.70
C MET A 145 -18.98 6.72 5.56
N ASP A 146 -20.26 6.54 5.27
CA ASP A 146 -20.97 7.27 4.21
C ASP A 146 -21.15 8.75 4.58
N ALA A 147 -21.49 9.05 5.83
CA ALA A 147 -21.73 10.42 6.28
C ALA A 147 -20.43 11.24 6.36
N ARG A 148 -19.32 10.64 6.80
CA ARG A 148 -18.04 11.35 7.02
C ARG A 148 -17.12 11.31 5.81
N GLU A 149 -17.33 10.35 4.91
CA GLU A 149 -16.39 9.99 3.85
C GLU A 149 -14.97 9.73 4.38
N THR A 150 -14.85 9.03 5.50
CA THR A 150 -13.57 8.69 6.14
C THR A 150 -13.55 7.24 6.61
N PRO A 151 -12.39 6.68 6.97
CA PRO A 151 -12.35 5.41 7.68
C PRO A 151 -13.15 5.45 8.99
N VAL A 152 -13.72 4.29 9.35
CA VAL A 152 -14.38 4.03 10.65
C VAL A 152 -13.79 2.74 11.19
N ALA A 153 -13.54 2.68 12.49
CA ALA A 153 -12.90 1.50 13.10
C ALA A 153 -13.83 0.70 14.02
N ILE A 154 -13.64 -0.61 14.03
CA ILE A 154 -14.17 -1.52 15.02
C ILE A 154 -12.98 -2.17 15.73
N LEU A 155 -12.85 -1.93 17.02
CA LEU A 155 -11.88 -2.63 17.86
C LEU A 155 -12.44 -4.01 18.23
N VAL A 156 -11.66 -5.07 18.02
CA VAL A 156 -12.06 -6.46 18.32
C VAL A 156 -11.24 -7.00 19.50
N PRO A 157 -11.81 -7.05 20.71
CA PRO A 157 -11.16 -7.67 21.86
C PRO A 157 -10.92 -9.18 21.66
N PRO A 158 -9.96 -9.78 22.38
CA PRO A 158 -9.77 -11.21 22.40
C PRO A 158 -11.03 -11.97 22.85
N GLY A 159 -11.31 -13.13 22.24
CA GLY A 159 -12.43 -14.01 22.61
C GLY A 159 -13.81 -13.60 22.07
N VAL A 160 -13.93 -12.47 21.38
CA VAL A 160 -15.20 -12.01 20.79
C VAL A 160 -15.56 -12.77 19.51
N VAL A 161 -14.55 -12.99 18.65
CA VAL A 161 -14.64 -13.80 17.43
C VAL A 161 -13.94 -15.14 17.68
N ALA A 162 -14.54 -16.23 17.20
CA ALA A 162 -13.94 -17.55 17.30
C ALA A 162 -12.59 -17.63 16.54
N THR A 163 -11.75 -18.58 16.95
CA THR A 163 -10.40 -18.76 16.36
C THR A 163 -10.18 -20.16 15.80
N GLY A 164 -11.25 -20.95 15.60
CA GLY A 164 -11.20 -22.22 14.87
C GLY A 164 -10.49 -23.40 15.58
N ALA A 165 -10.44 -23.44 16.92
CA ALA A 165 -9.83 -24.56 17.65
C ALA A 165 -10.71 -25.83 17.62
N GLY A 166 -10.52 -26.66 16.58
CA GLY A 166 -11.12 -27.99 16.46
C GLY A 166 -10.27 -29.06 15.73
N ALA A 167 -9.11 -28.72 15.18
CA ALA A 167 -8.18 -29.70 14.60
C ALA A 167 -6.74 -29.18 14.58
N GLY A 168 -5.93 -29.58 15.56
CA GLY A 168 -4.49 -29.27 15.61
C GLY A 168 -3.99 -29.15 17.04
N GLY A 169 -3.27 -30.17 17.50
CA GLY A 169 -2.80 -30.35 18.88
C GLY A 169 -2.04 -29.17 19.47
N GLY A 170 -2.13 -29.06 20.79
CA GLY A 170 -1.44 -28.05 21.58
C GLY A 170 0.03 -27.91 21.19
N VAL A 171 0.42 -26.67 20.91
CA VAL A 171 1.83 -26.30 20.95
C VAL A 171 2.21 -26.32 22.41
N ASP A 172 2.84 -27.43 22.80
CA ASP A 172 3.45 -27.62 24.09
C ASP A 172 4.46 -26.50 24.37
N ARG A 173 4.58 -26.19 25.65
CA ARG A 173 5.34 -25.11 26.25
C ARG A 173 6.77 -25.11 25.70
N THR A 174 7.13 -24.12 24.90
CA THR A 174 8.53 -23.75 24.72
C THR A 174 9.04 -23.23 26.06
N ARG A 175 9.68 -24.12 26.82
CA ARG A 175 10.51 -23.78 27.98
C ARG A 175 11.65 -22.89 27.49
N SER A 176 11.47 -21.58 27.58
CA SER A 176 12.57 -20.64 27.57
C SER A 176 13.48 -21.01 28.74
N ARG A 177 14.70 -21.46 28.46
CA ARG A 177 15.73 -21.61 29.49
C ARG A 177 15.95 -20.23 30.12
N GLU A 178 15.80 -20.15 31.44
CA GLU A 178 16.16 -18.97 32.23
C GLU A 178 17.63 -18.63 31.97
N ALA A 179 17.87 -17.53 31.26
CA ALA A 179 19.15 -16.85 31.29
C ALA A 179 19.12 -15.92 32.51
N SER A 180 20.10 -16.05 33.40
CA SER A 180 20.23 -15.20 34.58
C SER A 180 20.36 -13.74 34.16
N THR A 181 19.36 -12.93 34.49
CA THR A 181 19.40 -11.48 34.32
C THR A 181 20.19 -10.87 35.46
N ASP A 182 21.34 -10.28 35.16
CA ASP A 182 22.02 -9.34 36.06
C ASP A 182 21.17 -8.09 36.25
N ALA A 183 21.19 -7.56 37.47
CA ALA A 183 20.30 -6.51 37.95
C ALA A 183 20.40 -5.20 37.15
N ALA A 184 19.24 -4.65 36.78
CA ALA A 184 19.08 -3.35 36.16
C ALA A 184 19.54 -2.21 37.09
N ARG A 185 20.26 -1.21 36.52
CA ARG A 185 20.53 0.07 37.19
C ARG A 185 19.40 1.07 36.92
N PRO A 186 18.94 1.85 37.91
CA PRO A 186 17.75 2.69 37.79
C PRO A 186 18.11 4.19 37.72
N ASP A 187 18.33 4.74 36.53
CA ASP A 187 18.57 6.19 36.44
C ASP A 187 18.28 6.74 35.03
N GLY A 188 17.02 7.15 34.82
CA GLY A 188 16.61 7.97 33.69
C GLY A 188 17.05 9.42 33.86
N ALA A 189 18.29 9.73 33.46
CA ALA A 189 18.78 11.10 33.37
C ALA A 189 19.06 11.49 31.91
N GLN A 190 18.34 12.49 31.40
CA GLN A 190 18.68 13.19 30.16
C GLN A 190 20.00 13.97 30.32
N PRO A 191 20.87 14.01 29.29
CA PRO A 191 21.99 14.94 29.29
C PRO A 191 21.54 16.38 28.94
N PRO A 192 22.23 17.41 29.47
CA PRO A 192 21.86 18.82 29.31
C PRO A 192 22.13 19.37 27.89
N PRO A 193 21.56 20.54 27.53
CA PRO A 193 21.69 21.11 26.19
C PRO A 193 22.98 21.93 26.06
N SER A 194 23.94 21.40 25.29
CA SER A 194 24.95 22.17 24.55
C SER A 194 25.41 21.26 23.41
N SER A 195 25.45 21.67 22.14
CA SER A 195 26.36 22.67 21.59
C SER A 195 26.19 22.67 20.06
N GLU A 196 26.85 23.62 19.42
CA GLU A 196 26.97 23.89 17.98
C GLU A 196 27.09 22.66 17.06
N ARG A 197 26.73 22.84 15.78
CA ARG A 197 26.83 21.82 14.71
C ARG A 197 28.15 21.06 14.80
N ALA A 198 28.07 19.77 15.13
CA ALA A 198 29.21 18.87 15.10
C ALA A 198 29.82 18.82 13.68
N PRO A 199 31.16 18.84 13.55
CA PRO A 199 31.82 18.66 12.27
C PRO A 199 31.53 17.25 11.72
N ARG A 200 31.30 17.15 10.41
CA ARG A 200 31.08 15.88 9.72
C ARG A 200 32.26 14.95 10.03
N GLY A 201 31.98 13.81 10.66
CA GLY A 201 32.99 12.76 10.92
C GLY A 201 33.62 12.25 9.62
N PRO A 202 34.77 11.54 9.71
CA PRO A 202 35.43 10.99 8.53
C PRO A 202 34.46 10.10 7.75
N VAL A 203 34.39 10.34 6.45
CA VAL A 203 33.59 9.56 5.49
C VAL A 203 33.98 8.10 5.65
N THR A 204 33.03 7.26 6.07
CA THR A 204 33.21 5.81 6.05
C THR A 204 33.57 5.42 4.62
N PRO A 205 34.68 4.71 4.35
CA PRO A 205 34.96 4.25 3.00
C PRO A 205 33.78 3.40 2.53
N PRO A 206 33.37 3.50 1.25
CA PRO A 206 32.30 2.66 0.73
C PRO A 206 32.69 1.19 0.96
N LEU A 207 31.78 0.43 1.57
CA LEU A 207 31.88 -1.02 1.60
C LEU A 207 32.11 -1.48 0.16
N ALA A 208 33.20 -2.20 -0.10
CA ALA A 208 33.43 -2.81 -1.40
C ALA A 208 32.18 -3.66 -1.73
N PRO A 209 31.57 -3.50 -2.92
CA PRO A 209 30.40 -4.28 -3.27
C PRO A 209 30.78 -5.75 -3.23
N ALA A 210 30.06 -6.54 -2.43
CA ALA A 210 30.15 -7.99 -2.51
C ALA A 210 29.83 -8.42 -3.95
N PRO A 211 30.52 -9.42 -4.51
CA PRO A 211 30.19 -9.92 -5.83
C PRO A 211 28.72 -10.33 -5.86
N VAL A 212 27.93 -9.62 -6.68
CA VAL A 212 26.52 -9.95 -6.91
C VAL A 212 26.51 -11.31 -7.62
N ALA A 213 25.82 -12.29 -7.05
CA ALA A 213 25.60 -13.56 -7.72
C ALA A 213 24.87 -13.28 -9.05
N THR A 214 25.56 -13.52 -10.16
CA THR A 214 24.96 -13.37 -11.49
C THR A 214 23.97 -14.51 -11.70
N MET A 215 22.68 -14.17 -11.76
CA MET A 215 21.68 -15.09 -12.30
C MET A 215 22.01 -15.31 -13.78
N PRO A 216 22.25 -16.55 -14.24
CA PRO A 216 22.54 -16.79 -15.64
C PRO A 216 21.24 -16.69 -16.45
N GLY A 217 21.08 -15.63 -17.24
CA GLY A 217 19.98 -15.49 -18.20
C GLY A 217 19.69 -14.04 -18.59
N ALA A 218 19.77 -13.77 -19.90
CA ALA A 218 19.78 -12.47 -20.58
C ALA A 218 21.06 -11.66 -20.33
N ALA A 219 21.74 -11.25 -21.41
CA ALA A 219 22.88 -10.35 -21.33
C ALA A 219 22.51 -9.13 -20.47
N ASP A 220 23.41 -8.72 -19.57
CA ASP A 220 23.29 -7.48 -18.79
C ASP A 220 23.46 -6.30 -19.73
N GLU A 221 22.43 -6.01 -20.52
CA GLU A 221 22.39 -4.77 -21.28
C GLU A 221 22.23 -3.63 -20.28
N GLU A 222 23.24 -2.77 -20.28
CA GLU A 222 23.30 -1.58 -19.45
C GLU A 222 22.19 -0.61 -19.88
N LEU A 223 21.25 -0.32 -18.98
CA LEU A 223 20.19 0.65 -19.24
C LEU A 223 20.74 2.07 -19.14
N ARG A 224 21.08 2.68 -20.27
CA ARG A 224 21.58 4.06 -20.33
C ARG A 224 20.41 5.03 -20.51
N PRO A 225 20.12 5.92 -19.54
CA PRO A 225 19.04 6.88 -19.70
C PRO A 225 19.41 7.95 -20.74
N VAL A 226 18.57 8.13 -21.76
CA VAL A 226 18.75 9.15 -22.80
C VAL A 226 17.59 10.15 -22.90
N ILE A 227 16.56 9.96 -22.07
CA ILE A 227 15.34 10.77 -22.05
C ILE A 227 15.08 11.29 -20.63
N SER A 228 14.54 12.51 -20.49
CA SER A 228 14.10 13.00 -19.18
C SER A 228 12.77 12.35 -18.75
N ARG A 229 12.47 12.37 -17.44
CA ARG A 229 11.19 11.86 -16.94
C ARG A 229 9.99 12.59 -17.56
N ARG A 230 10.09 13.90 -17.76
CA ARG A 230 8.99 14.69 -18.35
C ARG A 230 8.73 14.33 -19.80
N GLU A 231 9.77 14.11 -20.60
CA GLU A 231 9.63 13.64 -21.98
C GLU A 231 9.06 12.21 -22.01
N ALA A 232 9.56 11.31 -21.15
CA ALA A 232 9.04 9.95 -21.04
C ALA A 232 7.56 9.91 -20.63
N LEU A 233 7.15 10.76 -19.68
CA LEU A 233 5.74 10.94 -19.30
C LEU A 233 4.90 11.47 -20.47
N ALA A 234 5.42 12.41 -21.27
CA ALA A 234 4.72 12.91 -22.44
C ALA A 234 4.50 11.83 -23.51
N VAL A 235 5.50 10.96 -23.73
CA VAL A 235 5.34 9.78 -24.59
C VAL A 235 4.28 8.86 -24.02
N ALA A 236 4.35 8.53 -22.73
CA ALA A 236 3.43 7.60 -22.10
C ALA A 236 1.98 8.10 -22.14
N VAL A 237 1.75 9.37 -21.77
CA VAL A 237 0.42 10.01 -21.80
C VAL A 237 -0.19 10.01 -23.19
N LYS A 238 0.60 10.27 -24.24
CA LYS A 238 0.13 10.26 -25.63
C LYS A 238 -0.39 8.88 -26.09
N GLU A 239 0.14 7.80 -25.51
CA GLU A 239 -0.29 6.43 -25.81
C GLU A 239 -1.49 6.00 -24.96
N LEU A 240 -1.97 6.83 -24.03
CA LEU A 240 -3.18 6.56 -23.25
C LEU A 240 -4.43 7.02 -24.01
N GLY A 241 -5.49 6.24 -23.90
CA GLY A 241 -6.86 6.62 -24.28
C GLY A 241 -7.60 7.18 -23.07
N ASP A 242 -8.65 6.47 -22.64
CA ASP A 242 -9.49 6.82 -21.49
C ASP A 242 -9.18 5.99 -20.25
N GLU A 243 -8.08 5.23 -20.24
CA GLU A 243 -7.70 4.40 -19.11
C GLU A 243 -7.49 5.24 -17.84
N PRO A 244 -7.96 4.78 -16.67
CA PRO A 244 -7.62 5.38 -15.38
C PRO A 244 -6.12 5.24 -15.08
N VAL A 245 -5.53 6.32 -14.55
CA VAL A 245 -4.11 6.37 -14.21
C VAL A 245 -3.91 6.78 -12.76
N ILE A 246 -3.30 5.90 -11.97
CA ILE A 246 -2.85 6.18 -10.61
C ILE A 246 -1.42 6.69 -10.67
N HIS A 247 -1.19 7.92 -10.21
CA HIS A 247 0.14 8.54 -10.22
C HIS A 247 0.74 8.56 -8.82
N ALA A 248 2.00 8.17 -8.69
CA ALA A 248 2.76 8.29 -7.47
C ALA A 248 3.15 9.74 -7.15
N ASN A 249 3.37 10.02 -5.87
CA ASN A 249 3.68 11.34 -5.36
C ASN A 249 5.04 11.87 -5.89
N GLY A 250 5.40 13.08 -5.47
CA GLY A 250 6.64 13.72 -5.91
C GLY A 250 6.53 14.27 -7.34
N TYR A 251 7.59 14.13 -8.13
CA TYR A 251 7.64 14.71 -9.47
C TYR A 251 6.84 13.92 -10.52
N VAL A 252 6.55 12.63 -10.30
CA VAL A 252 5.73 11.84 -11.23
C VAL A 252 4.35 12.47 -11.41
N CYS A 253 3.62 12.73 -10.33
CA CYS A 253 2.37 13.50 -10.38
C CYS A 253 2.54 14.88 -11.03
N ARG A 254 3.54 15.66 -10.59
CA ARG A 254 3.67 17.08 -10.99
C ARG A 254 4.01 17.24 -12.46
N GLU A 255 4.98 16.47 -12.94
CA GLU A 255 5.38 16.49 -14.34
C GLU A 255 4.27 15.91 -15.22
N SER A 256 3.59 14.83 -14.81
CA SER A 256 2.46 14.30 -15.57
C SER A 256 1.32 15.32 -15.68
N PHE A 257 0.92 15.96 -14.57
CA PHE A 257 -0.08 17.03 -14.56
C PHE A 257 0.29 18.21 -15.46
N ALA A 258 1.55 18.66 -15.41
CA ALA A 258 2.01 19.75 -16.25
C ALA A 258 2.14 19.34 -17.73
N THR A 259 2.19 18.04 -18.03
CA THR A 259 2.13 17.53 -19.40
C THR A 259 0.68 17.53 -19.89
N GLU A 260 -0.21 16.88 -19.14
CA GLU A 260 -1.64 16.84 -19.43
C GLU A 260 -2.45 16.44 -18.18
N ASP A 261 -3.31 17.34 -17.68
CA ASP A 261 -4.31 16.98 -16.68
C ASP A 261 -5.51 16.30 -17.35
N ARG A 262 -5.90 15.15 -16.83
CA ARG A 262 -7.03 14.35 -17.30
C ARG A 262 -7.95 14.04 -16.12
N PRO A 263 -9.28 13.98 -16.31
CA PRO A 263 -10.17 13.56 -15.25
C PRO A 263 -9.91 12.11 -14.79
N GLN A 264 -9.34 11.28 -15.67
CA GLN A 264 -8.90 9.90 -15.40
C GLN A 264 -7.61 9.81 -14.57
N ASN A 265 -7.01 10.93 -14.14
CA ASN A 265 -5.77 10.92 -13.36
C ASN A 265 -6.07 11.06 -11.86
N PHE A 266 -5.75 10.00 -11.10
CA PHE A 266 -5.66 10.08 -9.64
C PHE A 266 -4.23 10.43 -9.25
N TYR A 267 -4.01 11.67 -8.82
CA TYR A 267 -2.70 12.13 -8.34
C TYR A 267 -2.56 11.82 -6.86
N MET A 268 -1.85 10.75 -6.50
CA MET A 268 -1.55 10.43 -5.10
C MET A 268 -0.43 11.36 -4.60
N ILE A 269 -0.77 12.51 -4.02
CA ILE A 269 0.19 13.52 -3.52
C ILE A 269 0.82 13.22 -2.14
N GLY A 270 0.33 12.21 -1.41
CA GLY A 270 0.82 11.75 -0.11
C GLY A 270 1.13 10.25 -0.11
N SER A 271 1.44 9.65 1.05
CA SER A 271 1.61 8.18 1.20
C SER A 271 2.48 7.50 0.13
N MET A 272 3.76 7.92 0.07
CA MET A 272 4.75 7.36 -0.84
C MET A 272 4.74 5.83 -0.84
N GLY A 273 4.77 5.23 -2.04
CA GLY A 273 4.77 3.78 -2.26
C GLY A 273 3.40 3.10 -2.37
N LEU A 274 2.28 3.82 -2.21
CA LEU A 274 0.94 3.21 -2.30
C LEU A 274 0.27 3.29 -3.67
N ALA A 275 0.88 3.92 -4.67
CA ALA A 275 0.27 4.09 -6.00
C ALA A 275 -0.06 2.74 -6.66
N SER A 276 0.89 1.80 -6.64
CA SER A 276 0.68 0.44 -7.17
C SER A 276 -0.37 -0.35 -6.40
N ALA A 277 -0.49 -0.16 -5.08
CA ALA A 277 -1.53 -0.78 -4.26
C ALA A 277 -2.93 -0.24 -4.59
N ILE A 278 -3.06 1.09 -4.77
CA ILE A 278 -4.30 1.73 -5.21
C ILE A 278 -4.70 1.23 -6.61
N GLY A 279 -3.75 1.18 -7.54
CA GLY A 279 -4.01 0.65 -8.89
C GLY A 279 -4.45 -0.80 -8.87
N LEU A 280 -3.81 -1.64 -8.05
CA LEU A 280 -4.15 -3.06 -7.92
C LEU A 280 -5.58 -3.24 -7.38
N GLY A 281 -5.94 -2.48 -6.34
CA GLY A 281 -7.30 -2.49 -5.78
C GLY A 281 -8.36 -2.10 -6.83
N LEU A 282 -8.07 -1.09 -7.65
CA LEU A 282 -8.96 -0.66 -8.72
C LEU A 282 -9.08 -1.72 -9.83
N ALA A 283 -7.96 -2.31 -10.27
CA ALA A 283 -7.93 -3.31 -11.34
C ALA A 283 -8.72 -4.57 -10.96
N LEU A 284 -8.63 -5.02 -9.70
CA LEU A 284 -9.40 -6.16 -9.20
C LEU A 284 -10.91 -5.90 -9.21
N VAL A 285 -11.34 -4.66 -9.00
CA VAL A 285 -12.75 -4.26 -8.97
C VAL A 285 -13.30 -3.98 -10.37
N ARG A 286 -12.46 -3.48 -11.28
CA ARG A 286 -12.83 -3.10 -12.65
C ARG A 286 -11.98 -3.86 -13.68
N PRO A 287 -12.09 -5.20 -13.75
CA PRO A 287 -11.23 -6.02 -14.61
C PRO A 287 -11.44 -5.78 -16.12
N ALA A 288 -12.55 -5.16 -16.51
CA ALA A 288 -12.86 -4.84 -17.90
C ALA A 288 -12.11 -3.61 -18.45
N ARG A 289 -11.56 -2.74 -17.57
CA ARG A 289 -10.83 -1.54 -17.98
C ARG A 289 -9.38 -1.63 -17.48
N PRO A 290 -8.37 -1.46 -18.36
CA PRO A 290 -6.98 -1.40 -17.94
C PRO A 290 -6.75 -0.25 -16.94
N CYS A 291 -6.14 -0.56 -15.80
CA CYS A 291 -5.64 0.41 -14.83
C CYS A 291 -4.14 0.59 -15.05
N VAL A 292 -3.74 1.85 -15.27
CA VAL A 292 -2.34 2.22 -15.44
C VAL A 292 -1.81 2.82 -14.15
N VAL A 293 -0.59 2.44 -13.75
CA VAL A 293 0.11 3.02 -12.61
C VAL A 293 1.36 3.71 -13.14
N PHE A 294 1.48 5.00 -12.89
CA PHE A 294 2.71 5.76 -13.10
C PHE A 294 3.40 5.91 -11.75
N ASP A 295 4.46 5.15 -11.56
CA ASP A 295 5.22 5.08 -10.32
C ASP A 295 6.64 5.62 -10.50
N GLY A 296 7.34 5.87 -9.39
CA GLY A 296 8.77 6.15 -9.37
C GLY A 296 9.53 4.99 -8.75
N ASP A 297 10.79 4.82 -9.11
CA ASP A 297 11.72 3.87 -8.49
C ASP A 297 11.70 3.94 -6.95
N GLY A 298 11.85 5.14 -6.39
CA GLY A 298 11.85 5.34 -4.95
C GLY A 298 10.50 4.98 -4.31
N ASN A 299 9.39 5.26 -4.98
CA ASN A 299 8.06 4.89 -4.50
C ASN A 299 7.89 3.37 -4.49
N LEU A 300 8.22 2.70 -5.60
CA LEU A 300 8.14 1.24 -5.69
C LEU A 300 8.98 0.58 -4.60
N LEU A 301 10.19 1.08 -4.36
CA LEU A 301 11.10 0.53 -3.34
C LEU A 301 10.54 0.65 -1.91
N MET A 302 9.75 1.69 -1.58
CA MET A 302 9.08 1.80 -0.28
C MET A 302 8.00 0.73 -0.07
N SER A 303 7.42 0.21 -1.15
CA SER A 303 6.39 -0.82 -1.12
C SER A 303 6.67 -1.99 -2.05
N LEU A 304 7.92 -2.47 -2.04
CA LEU A 304 8.38 -3.48 -3.00
C LEU A 304 7.55 -4.78 -2.95
N GLY A 305 7.03 -5.13 -1.78
CA GLY A 305 6.14 -6.29 -1.60
C GLY A 305 4.87 -6.26 -2.46
N THR A 306 4.43 -5.08 -2.92
CA THR A 306 3.31 -4.96 -3.85
C THR A 306 3.59 -5.65 -5.20
N LEU A 307 4.86 -5.83 -5.60
CA LEU A 307 5.20 -6.64 -6.78
C LEU A 307 4.72 -8.10 -6.63
N ALA A 308 4.95 -8.71 -5.46
CA ALA A 308 4.52 -10.07 -5.18
C ALA A 308 2.99 -10.19 -5.16
N MET A 309 2.30 -9.16 -4.68
CA MET A 309 0.84 -9.11 -4.73
C MET A 309 0.31 -9.06 -6.17
N VAL A 310 0.85 -8.16 -7.01
CA VAL A 310 0.43 -8.04 -8.40
C VAL A 310 0.71 -9.33 -9.17
N GLY A 311 1.92 -9.88 -9.06
CA GLY A 311 2.28 -11.12 -9.74
C GLY A 311 1.47 -12.33 -9.26
N GLY A 312 1.24 -12.45 -7.95
CA GLY A 312 0.46 -13.55 -7.37
C GLY A 312 -1.04 -13.48 -7.68
N LEU A 313 -1.62 -12.27 -7.74
CA LEU A 313 -3.04 -12.08 -8.08
C LEU A 313 -3.30 -12.07 -9.58
N GLY A 314 -2.29 -11.74 -10.39
CA GLY A 314 -2.35 -11.80 -11.85
C GLY A 314 -3.48 -11.00 -12.52
N PRO A 315 -3.80 -9.76 -12.11
CA PRO A 315 -4.88 -8.99 -12.74
C PRO A 315 -4.59 -8.74 -14.22
N LEU A 316 -5.52 -9.16 -15.08
CA LEU A 316 -5.38 -9.07 -16.54
C LEU A 316 -5.37 -7.62 -17.06
N SER A 317 -5.90 -6.68 -16.27
CA SER A 317 -6.10 -5.29 -16.64
C SER A 317 -5.16 -4.35 -15.88
N PHE A 318 -3.91 -4.77 -15.59
CA PHE A 318 -2.97 -3.98 -14.80
C PHE A 318 -1.67 -3.70 -15.55
N LEU A 319 -1.30 -2.42 -15.64
CA LEU A 319 -0.11 -1.93 -16.33
C LEU A 319 0.67 -0.99 -15.40
N HIS A 320 1.92 -1.34 -15.11
CA HIS A 320 2.75 -0.65 -14.13
C HIS A 320 3.99 -0.06 -14.79
N LEU A 321 4.02 1.27 -14.93
CA LEU A 321 5.17 2.02 -15.44
C LEU A 321 5.95 2.59 -14.28
N VAL A 322 7.25 2.33 -14.25
CA VAL A 322 8.15 2.85 -13.20
C VAL A 322 9.19 3.73 -13.85
N PHE A 323 9.12 5.02 -13.59
CA PHE A 323 10.09 6.01 -14.07
C PHE A 323 11.29 6.01 -13.13
N ASP A 324 12.38 5.38 -13.56
CA ASP A 324 13.58 5.15 -12.77
C ASP A 324 14.69 6.12 -13.15
N ASN A 325 14.88 7.12 -12.29
CA ASN A 325 15.97 8.10 -12.37
C ASN A 325 17.07 7.85 -11.32
N GLU A 326 17.02 6.72 -10.61
CA GLU A 326 17.99 6.31 -9.58
C GLU A 326 18.15 7.27 -8.39
N VAL A 327 17.20 8.20 -8.20
CA VAL A 327 17.30 9.22 -7.15
C VAL A 327 15.94 9.60 -6.59
N TYR A 328 15.90 9.88 -5.28
CA TYR A 328 14.79 10.58 -4.63
C TYR A 328 14.81 12.07 -4.99
N GLY A 329 14.43 12.40 -6.23
CA GLY A 329 14.53 13.75 -6.78
C GLY A 329 13.82 14.81 -5.93
N SER A 330 12.59 14.52 -5.52
CA SER A 330 11.77 15.47 -4.75
C SER A 330 12.28 15.84 -3.35
N THR A 331 13.26 15.09 -2.80
CA THR A 331 13.83 15.30 -1.46
C THR A 331 15.29 15.74 -1.48
N GLY A 332 15.85 16.00 -2.66
CA GLY A 332 17.22 16.50 -2.83
C GLY A 332 18.17 15.58 -3.61
N GLY A 333 17.64 14.58 -4.32
CA GLY A 333 18.42 13.77 -5.27
C GLY A 333 19.31 12.72 -4.61
N GLN A 334 18.96 12.24 -3.41
CA GLN A 334 19.66 11.13 -2.77
C GLN A 334 19.50 9.88 -3.63
N ARG A 335 20.57 9.08 -3.77
CA ARG A 335 20.55 7.87 -4.58
C ARG A 335 19.52 6.87 -4.05
N SER A 336 18.77 6.27 -4.96
CA SER A 336 17.90 5.13 -4.65
C SER A 336 18.64 3.82 -4.94
N PRO A 337 18.25 2.72 -4.28
CA PRO A 337 18.75 1.37 -4.59
C PRO A 337 18.53 0.88 -6.03
N SER A 338 17.70 1.53 -6.85
CA SER A 338 17.44 1.08 -8.24
C SER A 338 18.64 1.27 -9.18
N ARG A 339 19.65 2.04 -8.73
CA ARG A 339 20.95 2.12 -9.42
C ARG A 339 21.66 0.77 -9.50
N GLU A 340 21.54 -0.03 -8.46
CA GLU A 340 22.15 -1.36 -8.37
C GLU A 340 21.14 -2.49 -8.61
N VAL A 341 19.84 -2.20 -8.45
CA VAL A 341 18.76 -3.20 -8.49
C VAL A 341 17.87 -3.00 -9.70
N ARG A 342 17.84 -4.00 -10.60
CA ARG A 342 16.96 -4.04 -11.77
C ARG A 342 15.51 -4.33 -11.40
N LEU A 343 14.69 -3.27 -11.31
CA LEU A 343 13.28 -3.36 -10.90
C LEU A 343 12.41 -4.16 -11.87
N ASP A 344 12.70 -4.12 -13.18
CA ASP A 344 12.05 -4.96 -14.20
C ASP A 344 12.27 -6.45 -13.96
N ARG A 345 13.49 -6.83 -13.56
CA ARG A 345 13.81 -8.23 -13.23
C ARG A 345 13.11 -8.67 -11.95
N LEU A 346 13.05 -7.80 -10.94
CA LEU A 346 12.27 -8.08 -9.73
C LEU A 346 10.78 -8.27 -10.05
N ALA A 347 10.20 -7.44 -10.91
CA ALA A 347 8.81 -7.60 -11.33
C ALA A 347 8.58 -8.93 -12.06
N LEU A 348 9.47 -9.31 -12.98
CA LEU A 348 9.40 -10.60 -13.66
C LEU A 348 9.50 -11.78 -12.67
N SER A 349 10.47 -11.74 -11.76
CA SER A 349 10.64 -12.77 -10.72
C SER A 349 9.46 -12.81 -9.73
N ALA A 350 8.76 -11.70 -9.52
CA ALA A 350 7.56 -11.64 -8.70
C ALA A 350 6.31 -12.21 -9.38
N GLY A 351 6.38 -12.54 -10.68
CA GLY A 351 5.30 -13.20 -11.42
C GLY A 351 4.52 -12.29 -12.37
N TYR A 352 5.03 -11.08 -12.69
CA TYR A 352 4.42 -10.30 -13.78
C TYR A 352 4.50 -11.09 -15.09
N ARG A 353 3.44 -10.99 -15.91
CA ARG A 353 3.38 -11.73 -17.17
C ARG A 353 4.46 -11.26 -18.14
N THR A 354 4.65 -9.95 -18.22
CA THR A 354 5.79 -9.37 -18.93
C THR A 354 6.44 -8.30 -18.07
N ALA A 355 7.76 -8.18 -18.20
CA ALA A 355 8.51 -7.05 -17.69
C ALA A 355 9.51 -6.62 -18.77
N THR A 356 9.44 -5.36 -19.18
CA THR A 356 10.34 -4.78 -20.19
C THR A 356 11.01 -3.53 -19.65
N ALA A 357 12.23 -3.26 -20.10
CA ALA A 357 12.90 -1.99 -19.86
C ALA A 357 12.94 -1.16 -21.15
N ALA A 358 12.73 0.14 -21.02
CA ALA A 358 12.76 1.11 -22.12
C ALA A 358 13.62 2.32 -21.72
N THR A 359 14.42 2.81 -22.67
CA THR A 359 15.34 3.94 -22.52
C THR A 359 15.04 5.06 -23.51
N THR A 360 14.36 4.75 -24.62
CA THR A 360 14.03 5.69 -25.70
C THR A 360 12.53 5.95 -25.83
N PRO A 361 12.10 7.08 -26.43
CA PRO A 361 10.69 7.34 -26.74
C PRO A 361 9.99 6.19 -27.48
N ASP A 362 10.64 5.65 -28.51
CA ASP A 362 10.05 4.62 -29.35
C ASP A 362 9.86 3.29 -28.60
N GLU A 363 10.81 2.93 -27.73
CA GLU A 363 10.69 1.76 -26.85
C GLU A 363 9.56 1.91 -25.83
N ILE A 364 9.42 3.09 -25.21
CA ILE A 364 8.33 3.37 -24.26
C ILE A 364 6.98 3.20 -24.97
N ALA A 365 6.84 3.81 -26.14
CA ALA A 365 5.61 3.76 -26.91
C ALA A 365 5.30 2.34 -27.41
N ALA A 366 6.30 1.60 -27.88
CA ALA A 366 6.15 0.21 -28.31
C ALA A 366 5.75 -0.72 -27.15
N ALA A 367 6.39 -0.57 -25.98
CA ALA A 367 6.08 -1.37 -24.80
C ALA A 367 4.64 -1.11 -24.31
N LEU A 368 4.21 0.15 -24.29
CA LEU A 368 2.84 0.53 -23.95
C LEU A 368 1.82 -0.05 -24.93
N ARG A 369 2.04 0.11 -26.24
CA ARG A 369 1.14 -0.46 -27.26
C ARG A 369 1.03 -1.97 -27.14
N SER A 370 2.15 -2.66 -26.94
CA SER A 370 2.18 -4.11 -26.73
C SER A 370 1.37 -4.51 -25.50
N ALA A 371 1.63 -3.87 -24.35
CA ALA A 371 0.95 -4.17 -23.09
C ALA A 371 -0.55 -3.83 -23.07
N ARG A 372 -1.04 -2.99 -23.99
CA ARG A 372 -2.47 -2.70 -24.15
C ARG A 372 -3.20 -3.73 -25.02
N LEU A 373 -2.48 -4.49 -25.85
CA LEU A 373 -3.04 -5.50 -26.74
C LEU A 373 -3.15 -6.87 -26.06
N ASP A 374 -2.27 -7.16 -25.10
CA ASP A 374 -2.25 -8.43 -24.38
C ASP A 374 -2.83 -8.30 -22.96
N PRO A 375 -3.38 -9.38 -22.38
CA PRO A 375 -3.76 -9.37 -20.98
C PRO A 375 -2.51 -9.37 -20.08
N GLY A 376 -2.53 -8.59 -19.00
CA GLY A 376 -1.43 -8.41 -18.05
C GLY A 376 -1.32 -9.47 -16.93
N PRO A 377 -0.68 -9.12 -15.79
CA PRO A 377 -0.12 -7.81 -15.46
C PRO A 377 1.22 -7.54 -16.18
N HIS A 378 1.41 -6.30 -16.62
CA HIS A 378 2.59 -5.85 -17.36
C HIS A 378 3.41 -4.84 -16.54
N PHE A 379 4.73 -4.98 -16.56
CA PHE A 379 5.66 -4.04 -15.95
C PHE A 379 6.55 -3.40 -17.01
N ILE A 380 6.69 -2.08 -16.96
CA ILE A 380 7.57 -1.32 -17.85
C ILE A 380 8.49 -0.45 -17.00
N LEU A 381 9.77 -0.80 -16.95
CA LEU A 381 10.80 0.06 -16.37
C LEU A 381 11.19 1.11 -17.41
N VAL A 382 10.90 2.37 -17.13
CA VAL A 382 11.27 3.48 -18.00
C VAL A 382 12.50 4.15 -17.39
N LYS A 383 13.67 3.85 -17.96
CA LYS A 383 14.94 4.40 -17.49
C LYS A 383 15.10 5.83 -17.98
N VAL A 384 15.20 6.78 -17.05
CA VAL A 384 15.22 8.21 -17.36
C VAL A 384 16.40 8.91 -16.69
N THR A 385 16.76 10.08 -17.20
CA THR A 385 17.85 10.88 -16.64
C THR A 385 17.46 11.47 -15.29
N THR A 386 18.46 11.94 -14.54
CA THR A 386 18.25 12.70 -13.30
C THR A 386 17.77 14.14 -13.56
N MET A 387 17.59 14.54 -14.82
CA MET A 387 17.11 15.87 -15.17
C MET A 387 15.70 16.09 -14.62
N GLU A 388 15.57 17.09 -13.76
CA GLU A 388 14.28 17.54 -13.25
C GLU A 388 13.79 18.73 -14.05
N THR A 389 12.53 18.70 -14.48
CA THR A 389 11.90 19.88 -15.06
C THR A 389 11.04 20.55 -14.00
N PRO A 390 11.16 21.88 -13.78
CA PRO A 390 10.28 22.58 -12.85
C PRO A 390 8.81 22.34 -13.18
N ALA A 391 8.08 21.76 -12.23
CA ALA A 391 6.65 21.51 -12.35
C ALA A 391 5.94 21.98 -11.08
N PRO A 392 4.82 22.73 -11.20
CA PRO A 392 4.07 23.21 -10.06
C PRO A 392 3.50 22.04 -9.23
N ARG A 393 3.14 22.33 -7.98
CA ARG A 393 2.33 21.39 -7.19
C ARG A 393 0.96 21.22 -7.85
N ILE A 394 0.34 20.06 -7.63
CA ILE A 394 -1.02 19.80 -8.08
C ILE A 394 -1.96 20.84 -7.44
N PRO A 395 -2.71 21.63 -8.24
CA PRO A 395 -3.56 22.70 -7.71
C PRO A 395 -4.88 22.17 -7.12
N HIS A 396 -5.27 20.95 -7.49
CA HIS A 396 -6.49 20.32 -6.99
C HIS A 396 -6.34 19.90 -5.53
N THR A 397 -7.39 20.12 -4.73
CA THR A 397 -7.44 19.56 -3.38
C THR A 397 -7.54 18.02 -3.44
N PRO A 398 -7.10 17.28 -2.40
CA PRO A 398 -7.20 15.82 -2.38
C PRO A 398 -8.62 15.29 -2.67
N ARG A 399 -9.65 15.87 -2.02
CA ARG A 399 -11.05 15.51 -2.29
C ARG A 399 -11.48 15.81 -3.73
N ALA A 400 -11.04 16.94 -4.31
CA ALA A 400 -11.31 17.24 -5.72
C ALA A 400 -10.62 16.25 -6.69
N ILE A 401 -9.41 15.78 -6.36
CA ILE A 401 -8.73 14.71 -7.12
C ILE A 401 -9.54 13.41 -7.06
N ARG A 402 -9.94 12.99 -5.85
CA ARG A 402 -10.78 11.81 -5.62
C ARG A 402 -12.09 11.88 -6.41
N ASP A 403 -12.82 12.98 -6.30
CA ASP A 403 -14.16 13.11 -6.87
C ASP A 403 -14.13 13.17 -8.40
N ARG A 404 -13.20 13.94 -8.98
CA ARG A 404 -12.99 14.02 -10.43
C ARG A 404 -12.66 12.64 -11.02
N PHE A 405 -11.73 11.93 -10.39
CA PHE A 405 -11.34 10.58 -10.81
C PHE A 405 -12.50 9.59 -10.70
N ARG A 406 -13.21 9.59 -9.57
CA ARG A 406 -14.35 8.70 -9.38
C ARG A 406 -15.48 8.99 -10.37
N GLN A 407 -15.70 10.25 -10.74
CA GLN A 407 -16.66 10.63 -11.77
C GLN A 407 -16.23 10.10 -13.16
N SER A 408 -14.95 10.16 -13.52
CA SER A 408 -14.48 9.65 -14.81
C SER A 408 -14.59 8.13 -14.95
N LEU A 409 -14.69 7.40 -13.84
CA LEU A 409 -14.93 5.96 -13.84
C LEU A 409 -16.39 5.56 -14.12
N ARG A 410 -17.33 6.51 -13.99
CA ARG A 410 -18.79 6.30 -14.16
C ARG A 410 -19.33 6.57 -15.56
N VAL A 411 -18.57 7.29 -16.38
CA VAL A 411 -18.96 7.59 -17.77
C VAL A 411 -18.75 6.31 -18.57
N GLU A 412 -19.83 5.57 -18.79
CA GLU A 412 -19.95 4.41 -19.69
C GLU A 412 -20.88 4.74 -20.85
#